data_AF-Q3LGD4-F1
#
_entry.id   AF-Q3LGD4-F1
#
_cell.length_a   1.000
_cell.length_b   1.000
_cell.length_c   1.000
_cell.angle_alpha   90.00
_cell.angle_beta   90.00
_cell.angle_gamma   90.00
#
_symmetry.space_group_name_H-M   'P 1'
#
loop_
_entity.id
_entity.type
_entity.pdbx_description
1 polymer ?
#
loop_
_entity_poly.entity_id
_entity_poly.type
_entity_poly.pdbx_seq_one_letter_code
_entity_poly.pdbx_strand_id
1 'polypeptide(L)'
;MDGNVFPDQEQLLAFLKKLKEVFDVCDEDADGYIRVEHFVDLGLQFGQGDEVKKFAKYLDPNAHGRINFKDFCHGVFAIKGCEEILKSALGTPTIAAQPYQTDNGYYYQHQEGSLGPPIIVCTRPYPECQLYSDEEGMGGRDMQESDMDSAADSGAGSESSEGGRQDDKEEGLGGFFLRGNNCGQMVSSAAASVISVEEQFEDYGEGEDVDFTPSSPIPDDDTRTNGFSDLGSSLPSSAGQTPQKIRHLYNSELLDVYCSQCCKKVNLLNDLEARLKNLKANSPNRKISSTAFGRQLFHHSNFSSSQGSTEDLFRDSIDSCDVDITEKVSYLEKKISELENDSLANGDLKSKLKQENTQLVHRVHELEEQIKDQETRAEQCLEEELKRHREAYSKMERDKSTEIELLSNRVQQLEEENAEMKVNVCRLKSQTEKLDQEKQRMTDKLEDTSLRLKDEMDLYRKMMDKLWQNRHEFQKEREAMQELIEDLRRELEHLQLFKLETEKPGRGRTAAGLSEYNAKTREIELEHEVKRLKQENHKLRDQNDDLNGQILSLSLYEAKNLFACHTKAQSLAAEIDNASRDELVDALKEQEEINFRLRQYMDKIILAILDHNPSILEIKH
;
A
#
# COMPACT_ATOMS: atom_id res chain seq x y z
N MET A 1 33.63 8.68 29.83
CA MET A 1 32.54 9.48 29.23
C MET A 1 32.03 8.60 28.11
N ASP A 2 31.13 7.68 28.43
CA ASP A 2 31.05 6.43 27.67
C ASP A 2 29.86 6.51 26.71
N GLY A 3 30.18 6.85 25.47
CA GLY A 3 29.26 7.01 24.35
C GLY A 3 29.01 5.71 23.59
N ASN A 4 27.75 5.54 23.20
CA ASN A 4 27.11 4.46 22.44
C ASN A 4 27.97 3.74 21.38
N VAL A 5 28.00 2.42 21.51
CA VAL A 5 28.42 1.45 20.48
C VAL A 5 27.15 0.90 19.81
N PHE A 6 27.04 1.05 18.49
CA PHE A 6 26.04 0.37 17.66
C PHE A 6 26.17 -1.16 17.84
N PRO A 7 25.10 -1.89 18.20
CA PRO A 7 25.17 -3.35 18.21
C PRO A 7 25.15 -3.88 16.78
N ASP A 8 26.07 -4.81 16.50
CA ASP A 8 26.16 -5.59 15.26
C ASP A 8 24.79 -6.19 14.87
N GLN A 9 24.47 -6.32 13.58
CA GLN A 9 23.14 -6.74 13.11
C GLN A 9 22.72 -8.10 13.69
N GLU A 10 23.69 -9.00 13.91
CA GLU A 10 23.49 -10.29 14.58
C GLU A 10 23.09 -10.15 16.06
N GLN A 11 23.65 -9.17 16.79
CA GLN A 11 23.31 -8.92 18.19
C GLN A 11 21.88 -8.40 18.33
N LEU A 12 21.42 -7.57 17.39
CA LEU A 12 20.04 -7.09 17.35
C LEU A 12 19.07 -8.26 17.12
N LEU A 13 19.37 -9.15 16.17
CA LEU A 13 18.56 -10.34 15.91
C LEU A 13 18.52 -11.29 17.12
N ALA A 14 19.66 -11.53 17.77
CA ALA A 14 19.73 -12.33 18.99
C ALA A 14 18.91 -11.70 20.14
N PHE A 15 18.91 -10.36 20.26
CA PHE A 15 18.13 -9.65 21.27
C PHE A 15 16.62 -9.71 20.97
N LEU A 16 16.21 -9.52 19.71
CA LEU A 16 14.81 -9.66 19.30
C LEU A 16 14.28 -11.08 19.54
N LYS A 17 15.10 -12.11 19.30
CA LYS A 17 14.75 -13.49 19.61
C LYS A 17 14.48 -13.70 21.10
N LYS A 18 15.33 -13.15 21.98
CA LYS A 18 15.10 -13.18 23.44
C LYS A 18 13.86 -12.41 23.86
N LEU A 19 13.57 -11.27 23.23
CA LEU A 19 12.31 -10.53 23.49
C LEU A 19 11.09 -11.35 23.08
N LYS A 20 11.17 -12.09 21.97
CA LYS A 20 10.09 -12.96 21.52
C LYS A 20 9.84 -14.09 22.51
N GLU A 21 10.89 -14.71 23.05
CA GLU A 21 10.76 -15.71 24.11
C GLU A 21 10.06 -15.14 25.36
N VAL A 22 10.37 -13.91 25.77
CA VAL A 22 9.69 -13.25 26.90
C VAL A 22 8.24 -12.92 26.56
N PHE A 23 7.98 -12.43 25.35
CA PHE A 23 6.62 -12.14 24.89
C PHE A 23 5.75 -13.39 24.90
N ASP A 24 6.28 -14.51 24.41
CA ASP A 24 5.57 -15.80 24.34
C ASP A 24 5.27 -16.40 25.72
N VAL A 25 6.06 -16.06 26.75
CA VAL A 25 5.77 -16.46 28.13
C VAL A 25 4.65 -15.61 28.75
N CYS A 26 4.52 -14.35 28.33
CA CYS A 26 3.46 -13.45 28.80
C CYS A 26 2.14 -13.61 28.02
N ASP A 27 2.20 -14.20 26.83
CA ASP A 27 1.06 -14.51 25.96
C ASP A 27 0.54 -15.93 26.30
N GLU A 28 -0.21 -16.04 27.40
CA GLU A 28 -0.71 -17.32 27.92
C GLU A 28 -1.62 -18.07 26.94
N ASP A 29 -2.33 -17.34 26.08
CA ASP A 29 -3.25 -17.85 25.07
C ASP A 29 -2.60 -18.06 23.69
N ALA A 30 -1.34 -17.66 23.51
CA ALA A 30 -0.61 -17.70 22.23
C ALA A 30 -1.39 -17.02 21.08
N ASP A 31 -2.16 -15.98 21.40
CA ASP A 31 -3.02 -15.27 20.45
C ASP A 31 -2.27 -14.12 19.75
N GLY A 32 -1.02 -13.85 20.15
CA GLY A 32 -0.18 -12.78 19.65
C GLY A 32 -0.34 -11.45 20.40
N TYR A 33 -1.12 -11.42 21.48
CA TYR A 33 -1.42 -10.22 22.27
C TYR A 33 -1.35 -10.48 23.78
N ILE A 34 -0.64 -9.61 24.50
CA ILE A 34 -0.64 -9.63 25.97
C ILE A 34 -1.70 -8.64 26.45
N ARG A 35 -2.68 -9.09 27.27
CA ARG A 35 -3.62 -8.19 27.94
C ARG A 35 -2.88 -7.29 28.93
N VAL A 36 -3.14 -5.98 28.91
CA VAL A 36 -2.47 -5.02 29.80
C VAL A 36 -2.68 -5.37 31.28
N GLU A 37 -3.88 -5.80 31.65
CA GLU A 37 -4.20 -6.26 33.02
C GLU A 37 -3.33 -7.44 33.43
N HIS A 38 -3.22 -8.46 32.57
CA HIS A 38 -2.40 -9.64 32.82
C HIS A 38 -0.90 -9.29 32.92
N PHE A 39 -0.41 -8.41 32.05
CA PHE A 39 0.97 -7.91 32.13
C PHE A 39 1.26 -7.18 33.45
N VAL A 40 0.32 -6.34 33.91
CA VAL A 40 0.45 -5.64 35.19
C VAL A 40 0.42 -6.63 36.36
N ASP A 41 -0.46 -7.62 36.35
CA ASP A 41 -0.54 -8.66 37.38
C ASP A 41 0.73 -9.52 37.44
N LEU A 42 1.29 -9.88 36.29
CA LEU A 42 2.56 -10.59 36.21
C LEU A 42 3.72 -9.72 36.70
N GLY A 43 3.76 -8.45 36.28
CA GLY A 43 4.79 -7.50 36.69
C GLY A 43 4.76 -7.21 38.20
N LEU A 44 3.57 -7.18 38.82
CA LEU A 44 3.41 -6.98 40.26
C LEU A 44 4.01 -8.11 41.12
N GLN A 45 4.24 -9.30 40.54
CA GLN A 45 4.90 -10.40 41.24
C GLN A 45 6.43 -10.19 41.37
N PHE A 46 7.03 -9.43 40.46
CA PHE A 46 8.50 -9.28 40.35
C PHE A 46 9.00 -7.84 40.52
N GLY A 47 8.12 -6.84 40.44
CA GLY A 47 8.47 -5.42 40.43
C GLY A 47 7.61 -4.55 41.34
N GLN A 48 8.06 -3.31 41.55
CA GLN A 48 7.28 -2.31 42.29
C GLN A 48 6.10 -1.84 41.44
N GLY A 49 4.89 -1.80 42.02
CA GLY A 49 3.66 -1.56 41.24
C GLY A 49 3.62 -0.25 40.45
N ASP A 50 4.32 0.79 40.91
CA ASP A 50 4.40 2.06 40.19
C ASP A 50 5.28 1.99 38.93
N GLU A 51 6.36 1.19 38.96
CA GLU A 51 7.23 0.98 37.82
C GLU A 51 6.54 0.11 36.76
N VAL A 52 5.83 -0.93 37.18
CA VAL A 52 5.07 -1.82 36.31
C VAL A 52 3.94 -1.05 35.61
N LYS A 53 3.20 -0.21 36.33
CA LYS A 53 2.15 0.64 35.74
C LYS A 53 2.71 1.68 34.77
N LYS A 54 3.89 2.25 35.06
CA LYS A 54 4.58 3.14 34.11
C LYS A 54 5.00 2.36 32.86
N PHE A 55 5.53 1.16 33.02
CA PHE A 55 5.95 0.32 31.90
C PHE A 55 4.77 -0.08 31.01
N ALA A 56 3.65 -0.47 31.60
CA ALA A 56 2.42 -0.78 30.87
C ALA A 56 1.96 0.38 29.96
N LYS A 57 2.13 1.64 30.40
CA LYS A 57 1.82 2.83 29.57
C LYS A 57 2.75 3.00 28.37
N TYR A 58 4.00 2.54 28.45
CA TYR A 58 4.93 2.56 27.30
C TYR A 58 4.65 1.43 26.30
N LEU A 59 4.09 0.31 26.78
CA LEU A 59 3.74 -0.85 25.95
C LEU A 59 2.39 -0.67 25.26
N ASP A 60 1.48 0.11 25.84
CA ASP A 60 0.19 0.46 25.24
C ASP A 60 -0.05 1.99 25.30
N PRO A 61 0.67 2.77 24.48
CA PRO A 61 0.55 4.24 24.47
C PRO A 61 -0.84 4.73 24.05
N ASN A 62 -1.61 3.88 23.35
CA ASN A 62 -2.93 4.20 22.82
C ASN A 62 -4.08 3.65 23.69
N ALA A 63 -3.78 2.99 24.82
CA ALA A 63 -4.76 2.40 25.73
C ALA A 63 -5.74 1.41 25.08
N HIS A 64 -5.27 0.58 24.15
CA HIS A 64 -6.06 -0.48 23.51
C HIS A 64 -6.39 -1.65 24.46
N GLY A 65 -5.69 -1.77 25.59
CA GLY A 65 -5.81 -2.89 26.53
C GLY A 65 -5.13 -4.18 26.06
N ARG A 66 -4.49 -4.18 24.89
CA ARG A 66 -3.78 -5.31 24.28
C ARG A 66 -2.44 -4.85 23.71
N ILE A 67 -1.37 -5.56 24.02
CA ILE A 67 0.00 -5.27 23.60
C ILE A 67 0.42 -6.32 22.58
N ASN A 68 0.70 -5.93 21.33
CA ASN A 68 1.28 -6.84 20.34
C ASN A 68 2.81 -6.86 20.43
N PHE A 69 3.46 -7.81 19.74
CA PHE A 69 4.93 -7.93 19.79
C PHE A 69 5.68 -6.67 19.33
N LYS A 70 5.14 -5.93 18.36
CA LYS A 70 5.76 -4.69 17.86
C LYS A 70 5.73 -3.60 18.93
N ASP A 71 4.59 -3.40 19.57
CA ASP A 71 4.41 -2.44 20.67
C ASP A 71 5.22 -2.85 21.90
N PHE A 72 5.33 -4.15 22.17
CA PHE A 72 6.20 -4.70 23.20
C PHE A 72 7.68 -4.35 22.94
N CYS A 73 8.17 -4.56 21.71
CA CYS A 73 9.51 -4.14 21.32
C CYS A 73 9.68 -2.63 21.46
N HIS A 74 8.77 -1.81 20.92
CA HIS A 74 8.86 -0.36 21.04
C HIS A 74 8.93 0.10 22.50
N GLY A 75 8.07 -0.43 23.38
CA GLY A 75 8.10 -0.07 24.80
C GLY A 75 9.40 -0.49 25.51
N VAL A 76 9.95 -1.69 25.23
CA VAL A 76 11.23 -2.14 25.79
C VAL A 76 12.40 -1.27 25.30
N PHE A 77 12.44 -0.94 24.01
CA PHE A 77 13.49 -0.09 23.44
C PHE A 77 13.37 1.37 23.88
N ALA A 78 12.14 1.86 24.10
CA ALA A 78 11.89 3.19 24.66
C ALA A 78 12.44 3.31 26.09
N ILE A 79 12.22 2.30 26.95
CA ILE A 79 12.79 2.30 28.31
C ILE A 79 14.32 2.19 28.30
N LYS A 80 14.91 1.41 27.39
CA LYS A 80 16.36 1.32 27.23
C LYS A 80 17.00 2.52 26.52
N GLY A 81 16.22 3.51 26.07
CA GLY A 81 16.75 4.68 25.34
C GLY A 81 17.34 4.34 23.96
N CYS A 82 16.90 3.24 23.34
CA CYS A 82 17.43 2.70 22.09
C CYS A 82 16.43 2.81 20.92
N GLU A 83 15.46 3.74 21.00
CA GLU A 83 14.35 3.86 20.04
C GLU A 83 14.82 4.10 18.59
N GLU A 84 15.94 4.82 18.41
CA GLU A 84 16.57 5.09 17.11
C GLU A 84 17.09 3.82 16.41
N ILE A 85 17.42 2.76 17.17
CA ILE A 85 17.96 1.50 16.62
C ILE A 85 16.84 0.72 15.91
N LEU A 86 15.61 0.72 16.46
CA LEU A 86 14.45 0.13 15.79
C LEU A 86 14.00 0.97 14.58
N LYS A 87 14.04 2.30 14.66
CA LYS A 87 13.69 3.20 13.54
C LYS A 87 14.64 3.04 12.35
N SER A 88 15.91 2.74 12.61
CA SER A 88 16.92 2.52 11.58
C SER A 88 16.82 1.12 10.94
N ALA A 89 16.37 0.10 11.69
CA ALA A 89 16.22 -1.27 11.21
C ALA A 89 14.86 -1.56 10.54
N LEU A 90 13.80 -0.83 10.91
CA LEU A 90 12.44 -0.95 10.37
C LEU A 90 12.09 0.36 9.65
N GLY A 91 12.58 0.53 8.43
CA GLY A 91 12.51 1.77 7.63
C GLY A 91 11.09 2.27 7.31
N THR A 92 10.44 2.93 8.27
CA THR A 92 9.19 3.66 8.04
C THR A 92 9.13 4.93 8.89
N PRO A 93 9.08 6.13 8.29
CA PRO A 93 8.89 7.38 9.03
C PRO A 93 7.42 7.49 9.45
N THR A 94 7.15 7.54 10.75
CA THR A 94 5.80 7.87 11.26
C THR A 94 5.65 9.38 11.25
N ILE A 95 4.76 9.87 10.39
CA ILE A 95 4.26 11.25 10.42
C ILE A 95 3.57 11.49 11.76
N ALA A 96 4.08 12.45 12.51
CA ALA A 96 3.51 12.90 13.78
C ALA A 96 2.06 13.37 13.60
N ALA A 97 1.10 12.65 14.18
CA ALA A 97 -0.27 13.13 14.34
C ALA A 97 -0.38 13.82 15.72
N GLN A 98 -0.38 15.16 15.68
CA GLN A 98 -0.77 16.04 16.78
C GLN A 98 -2.19 15.70 17.27
N PRO A 99 -2.43 15.56 18.59
CA PRO A 99 -3.77 15.37 19.11
C PRO A 99 -4.52 16.71 19.16
N TYR A 100 -5.55 16.84 18.33
CA TYR A 100 -6.60 17.84 18.52
C TYR A 100 -7.43 17.44 19.74
N GLN A 101 -7.18 18.15 20.85
CA GLN A 101 -7.88 18.00 22.10
C GLN A 101 -9.11 18.92 22.08
N THR A 102 -10.29 18.34 21.80
CA THR A 102 -11.58 19.00 22.07
C THR A 102 -11.85 18.96 23.56
N ASP A 103 -11.84 20.16 24.14
CA ASP A 103 -12.31 20.55 25.45
C ASP A 103 -13.81 20.16 25.62
N ASN A 104 -14.11 19.37 26.65
CA ASN A 104 -15.39 19.28 27.35
C ASN A 104 -15.29 18.19 28.44
N GLY A 105 -14.62 18.54 29.53
CA GLY A 105 -14.54 17.73 30.73
C GLY A 105 -15.73 17.97 31.66
N TYR A 106 -16.45 16.89 31.99
CA TYR A 106 -17.18 16.80 33.25
C TYR A 106 -16.78 15.49 33.94
N TYR A 107 -15.80 15.61 34.84
CA TYR A 107 -15.51 14.62 35.87
C TYR A 107 -16.64 14.60 36.89
N TYR A 108 -17.18 13.43 37.23
CA TYR A 108 -17.79 13.20 38.54
C TYR A 108 -17.01 12.12 39.28
N GLN A 109 -16.32 12.59 40.30
CA GLN A 109 -15.52 11.84 41.24
C GLN A 109 -16.45 11.10 42.23
N HIS A 110 -16.21 9.80 42.38
CA HIS A 110 -16.77 8.97 43.43
C HIS A 110 -16.53 9.57 44.82
N GLN A 111 -17.59 9.79 45.59
CA GLN A 111 -17.55 9.68 47.04
C GLN A 111 -18.77 8.91 47.52
N GLU A 112 -18.49 7.89 48.32
CA GLU A 112 -19.42 6.96 48.94
C GLU A 112 -20.47 7.68 49.78
N GLY A 113 -21.74 7.29 49.59
CA GLY A 113 -22.86 7.82 50.36
C GLY A 113 -24.18 7.25 49.87
N SER A 114 -24.49 6.04 50.34
CA SER A 114 -25.81 5.39 50.36
C SER A 114 -27.00 6.30 49.99
N LEU A 115 -27.69 6.01 48.87
CA LEU A 115 -29.15 6.10 48.63
C LEU A 115 -29.45 5.85 47.12
N GLY A 116 -30.47 5.01 46.82
CA GLY A 116 -30.69 4.38 45.50
C GLY A 116 -31.24 5.28 44.36
N PRO A 117 -31.28 4.78 43.11
CA PRO A 117 -31.58 5.57 41.91
C PRO A 117 -33.10 5.73 41.67
N PRO A 118 -33.55 6.84 41.02
CA PRO A 118 -34.95 7.17 40.86
C PRO A 118 -35.61 6.41 39.69
N ILE A 119 -36.88 6.09 39.88
CA ILE A 119 -37.76 5.35 38.95
C ILE A 119 -38.36 6.34 37.92
N ILE A 120 -38.28 6.02 36.63
CA ILE A 120 -39.05 6.67 35.56
C ILE A 120 -40.00 5.62 34.96
N VAL A 121 -41.30 5.85 35.06
CA VAL A 121 -42.36 4.97 34.53
C VAL A 121 -42.96 5.61 33.27
N CYS A 122 -42.94 4.87 32.17
CA CYS A 122 -43.69 5.20 30.95
C CYS A 122 -44.74 4.11 30.73
N THR A 123 -46.02 4.47 30.77
CA THR A 123 -47.11 3.59 30.34
C THR A 123 -48.00 4.32 29.34
N ARG A 124 -48.05 3.81 28.11
CA ARG A 124 -49.18 3.99 27.19
C ARG A 124 -49.59 2.61 26.67
N PRO A 125 -50.90 2.31 26.65
CA PRO A 125 -51.48 1.42 25.66
C PRO A 125 -52.29 2.19 24.61
N TYR A 126 -52.39 1.59 23.42
CA TYR A 126 -52.88 2.09 22.13
C TYR A 126 -54.38 2.49 22.07
N PRO A 127 -54.80 3.26 21.04
CA PRO A 127 -56.13 3.88 20.91
C PRO A 127 -57.05 3.19 19.89
N GLU A 128 -58.38 3.32 20.07
CA GLU A 128 -59.37 2.99 19.03
C GLU A 128 -60.67 3.82 19.18
N CYS A 129 -61.06 4.49 18.08
CA CYS A 129 -62.41 4.88 17.65
C CYS A 129 -63.27 5.82 18.54
N GLN A 130 -64.08 6.76 18.07
CA GLN A 130 -64.43 7.31 16.75
C GLN A 130 -65.47 8.43 17.00
N LEU A 131 -65.48 9.44 16.11
CA LEU A 131 -66.65 10.18 15.60
C LEU A 131 -67.23 11.42 16.33
N TYR A 132 -67.64 12.34 15.43
CA TYR A 132 -68.49 13.54 15.51
C TYR A 132 -67.72 14.86 15.76
N SER A 133 -67.41 15.61 14.68
CA SER A 133 -68.27 16.63 14.01
C SER A 133 -68.22 17.96 14.79
N ASP A 134 -67.94 19.14 14.23
CA ASP A 134 -68.38 19.67 12.95
C ASP A 134 -67.78 21.09 12.74
N GLU A 135 -67.60 21.49 11.47
CA GLU A 135 -67.76 22.86 10.89
C GLU A 135 -66.72 23.93 11.30
N GLU A 136 -66.16 24.83 10.48
CA GLU A 136 -66.26 25.28 9.09
C GLU A 136 -65.06 26.25 8.90
N GLY A 137 -64.42 26.34 7.71
CA GLY A 137 -63.41 27.39 7.50
C GLY A 137 -62.46 27.33 6.31
N MET A 138 -63.00 27.41 5.09
CA MET A 138 -62.40 28.02 3.88
C MET A 138 -61.24 27.35 3.10
N GLY A 139 -61.60 26.85 1.89
CA GLY A 139 -61.03 27.16 0.55
C GLY A 139 -59.59 26.70 0.23
N GLY A 140 -59.26 26.05 -0.89
CA GLY A 140 -59.92 25.57 -2.11
C GLY A 140 -58.80 24.87 -2.93
N ARG A 141 -59.05 23.67 -3.49
CA ARG A 141 -59.09 23.37 -4.95
C ARG A 141 -57.87 23.89 -5.74
N ASP A 142 -57.10 23.12 -6.52
CA ASP A 142 -57.41 21.95 -7.33
C ASP A 142 -56.17 21.10 -7.66
N MET A 143 -56.48 19.85 -7.99
CA MET A 143 -55.69 18.81 -8.65
C MET A 143 -55.28 19.22 -10.09
N GLN A 144 -54.23 18.58 -10.63
CA GLN A 144 -54.14 18.03 -12.00
C GLN A 144 -53.02 18.55 -12.93
N GLU A 145 -52.11 17.60 -13.24
CA GLU A 145 -51.45 17.25 -14.51
C GLU A 145 -50.65 18.25 -15.38
N SER A 146 -49.59 17.65 -15.95
CA SER A 146 -48.88 17.93 -17.22
C SER A 146 -48.13 19.26 -17.37
N ASP A 147 -46.81 19.20 -17.57
CA ASP A 147 -46.27 19.30 -18.93
C ASP A 147 -44.76 19.02 -19.02
N MET A 148 -44.42 18.42 -20.16
CA MET A 148 -43.11 18.02 -20.66
C MET A 148 -42.30 19.21 -21.23
N ASP A 149 -41.08 18.88 -21.69
CA ASP A 149 -40.11 19.65 -22.49
C ASP A 149 -38.97 20.30 -21.67
N SER A 150 -37.68 20.13 -21.99
CA SER A 150 -37.03 19.84 -23.27
C SER A 150 -35.57 19.37 -23.09
N ALA A 151 -35.15 18.46 -23.97
CA ALA A 151 -33.90 18.39 -24.76
C ALA A 151 -32.52 18.57 -24.08
N ALA A 152 -31.41 17.96 -24.51
CA ALA A 152 -31.04 16.86 -25.40
C ALA A 152 -29.50 16.81 -25.31
N ASP A 153 -28.87 15.63 -25.22
CA ASP A 153 -27.72 15.30 -26.08
C ASP A 153 -27.38 13.79 -25.97
N SER A 154 -27.04 13.20 -27.10
CA SER A 154 -27.00 11.76 -27.37
C SER A 154 -25.57 11.24 -27.51
N GLY A 155 -25.36 9.94 -27.24
CA GLY A 155 -24.12 9.24 -27.60
C GLY A 155 -24.08 7.77 -27.17
N ALA A 156 -24.82 6.90 -27.87
CA ALA A 156 -24.64 5.43 -27.88
C ALA A 156 -23.83 5.04 -29.15
N GLY A 157 -22.86 4.12 -29.11
CA GLY A 157 -23.05 2.67 -29.34
C GLY A 157 -23.00 2.33 -30.84
N SER A 158 -21.83 2.00 -31.42
CA SER A 158 -21.32 0.64 -31.76
C SER A 158 -22.03 -0.07 -32.93
N GLU A 159 -21.37 -0.23 -34.10
CA GLU A 159 -21.67 -1.23 -35.16
C GLU A 159 -20.40 -1.48 -36.03
N SER A 160 -19.82 -2.70 -36.10
CA SER A 160 -19.76 -3.63 -37.27
C SER A 160 -18.55 -4.56 -37.02
N SER A 161 -18.57 -5.90 -36.92
CA SER A 161 -19.11 -7.05 -37.68
C SER A 161 -18.31 -7.47 -38.93
N GLU A 162 -18.11 -8.80 -39.06
CA GLU A 162 -17.62 -9.63 -40.22
C GLU A 162 -16.10 -9.63 -40.51
N GLY A 163 -15.36 -10.72 -40.80
CA GLY A 163 -15.53 -12.17 -41.01
C GLY A 163 -14.11 -12.77 -41.25
N GLY A 164 -13.75 -14.00 -40.86
CA GLY A 164 -13.87 -15.22 -41.68
C GLY A 164 -12.58 -16.08 -41.72
N ARG A 165 -12.67 -17.31 -41.17
CA ARG A 165 -12.12 -18.64 -41.58
C ARG A 165 -10.67 -18.79 -42.12
N GLN A 166 -9.84 -19.70 -41.55
CA GLN A 166 -9.55 -21.09 -42.02
C GLN A 166 -8.37 -21.79 -41.27
N ASP A 167 -8.55 -23.10 -40.94
CA ASP A 167 -7.63 -24.28 -40.93
C ASP A 167 -6.21 -24.19 -40.30
N ASP A 168 -5.60 -25.18 -39.64
CA ASP A 168 -5.84 -26.60 -39.32
C ASP A 168 -4.77 -27.01 -38.27
N LYS A 169 -5.12 -27.83 -37.26
CA LYS A 169 -4.36 -29.01 -36.74
C LYS A 169 -4.79 -29.43 -35.31
N GLU A 170 -5.34 -30.64 -35.25
CA GLU A 170 -5.19 -31.71 -34.23
C GLU A 170 -4.08 -31.49 -33.19
N GLU A 171 -4.14 -31.90 -31.93
CA GLU A 171 -4.88 -32.93 -31.19
C GLU A 171 -4.54 -32.69 -29.69
N GLY A 172 -5.42 -33.04 -28.74
CA GLY A 172 -5.00 -33.23 -27.34
C GLY A 172 -5.77 -32.48 -26.26
N LEU A 173 -7.01 -32.92 -26.01
CA LEU A 173 -7.61 -33.13 -24.68
C LEU A 173 -7.61 -31.97 -23.65
N GLY A 174 -8.80 -31.39 -23.49
CA GLY A 174 -9.45 -31.39 -22.17
C GLY A 174 -9.38 -30.12 -21.32
N GLY A 175 -10.29 -29.19 -21.61
CA GLY A 175 -11.14 -28.57 -20.58
C GLY A 175 -10.48 -27.66 -19.54
N PHE A 176 -10.30 -26.40 -19.92
CA PHE A 176 -10.25 -25.24 -19.02
C PHE A 176 -11.42 -25.24 -18.01
N PHE A 177 -11.15 -24.92 -16.74
CA PHE A 177 -11.73 -23.79 -15.99
C PHE A 177 -11.05 -23.71 -14.61
N LEU A 178 -10.05 -22.83 -14.50
CA LEU A 178 -9.58 -22.29 -13.22
C LEU A 178 -10.49 -21.10 -12.85
N ARG A 179 -11.25 -21.19 -11.75
CA ARG A 179 -11.43 -20.05 -10.82
C ARG A 179 -12.14 -20.46 -9.53
N GLY A 180 -11.46 -20.25 -8.40
CA GLY A 180 -12.06 -19.68 -7.20
C GLY A 180 -12.59 -20.64 -6.14
N ASN A 181 -11.70 -21.26 -5.36
CA ASN A 181 -12.04 -21.75 -4.02
C ASN A 181 -11.19 -21.01 -2.96
N ASN A 182 -11.78 -19.99 -2.34
CA ASN A 182 -11.48 -19.61 -0.98
C ASN A 182 -12.42 -20.42 -0.08
N CYS A 183 -11.87 -21.36 0.70
CA CYS A 183 -12.56 -21.93 1.85
C CYS A 183 -11.50 -22.17 2.93
N GLY A 184 -11.59 -21.40 4.00
CA GLY A 184 -10.80 -21.64 5.20
C GLY A 184 -11.47 -22.70 6.05
N GLN A 185 -10.68 -23.65 6.55
CA GLN A 185 -10.87 -24.24 7.88
C GLN A 185 -9.73 -25.19 8.24
N MET A 186 -9.42 -25.20 9.54
CA MET A 186 -8.80 -26.28 10.31
C MET A 186 -7.27 -26.40 10.31
N VAL A 187 -6.72 -25.86 11.40
CA VAL A 187 -5.73 -26.45 12.31
C VAL A 187 -5.47 -27.96 12.10
N SER A 188 -4.21 -28.34 11.87
CA SER A 188 -3.50 -29.35 12.67
C SER A 188 -2.08 -29.62 12.15
N SER A 189 -1.17 -29.63 13.10
CA SER A 189 0.26 -29.97 13.11
C SER A 189 0.68 -31.20 12.28
N ALA A 190 1.88 -31.13 11.69
CA ALA A 190 3.07 -31.87 12.13
C ALA A 190 4.03 -32.29 10.99
N ALA A 191 5.31 -32.32 11.37
CA ALA A 191 6.42 -33.13 10.85
C ALA A 191 7.36 -32.50 9.81
N ALA A 192 8.59 -32.33 10.30
CA ALA A 192 9.81 -31.93 9.64
C ALA A 192 10.31 -32.90 8.55
N SER A 193 11.13 -32.38 7.65
CA SER A 193 12.31 -33.10 7.15
C SER A 193 13.33 -32.14 6.55
N VAL A 194 14.54 -32.27 7.09
CA VAL A 194 15.82 -31.64 6.73
C VAL A 194 16.37 -32.29 5.46
N ILE A 195 16.91 -31.51 4.52
CA ILE A 195 18.07 -31.88 3.70
C ILE A 195 18.80 -30.61 3.21
N SER A 196 20.11 -30.62 3.46
CA SER A 196 21.14 -29.61 3.18
C SER A 196 21.78 -29.86 1.80
N VAL A 197 22.15 -28.81 1.05
CA VAL A 197 23.27 -28.80 0.08
C VAL A 197 23.82 -27.37 -0.05
N GLU A 198 25.10 -27.22 0.29
CA GLU A 198 26.01 -26.08 0.06
C GLU A 198 26.45 -25.98 -1.41
N GLU A 199 26.61 -24.76 -1.96
CA GLU A 199 27.63 -24.46 -2.99
C GLU A 199 28.22 -23.06 -2.75
N GLN A 200 29.55 -23.03 -2.59
CA GLN A 200 30.45 -21.87 -2.47
C GLN A 200 30.86 -21.37 -3.87
N PHE A 201 31.03 -20.06 -4.05
CA PHE A 201 31.91 -19.52 -5.09
C PHE A 201 32.86 -18.46 -4.49
N GLU A 202 34.13 -18.62 -4.83
CA GLU A 202 35.32 -17.94 -4.32
C GLU A 202 35.48 -16.51 -4.89
N ASP A 203 35.88 -15.59 -4.01
CA ASP A 203 36.41 -14.26 -4.34
C ASP A 203 37.93 -14.38 -4.59
N TYR A 204 38.44 -13.77 -5.66
CA TYR A 204 39.86 -13.69 -5.98
C TYR A 204 40.29 -12.24 -6.24
N GLY A 205 40.95 -11.64 -5.25
CA GLY A 205 42.33 -11.15 -5.38
C GLY A 205 42.57 -9.73 -5.94
N GLU A 206 42.94 -8.82 -5.03
CA GLU A 206 43.46 -7.46 -5.21
C GLU A 206 44.92 -7.36 -5.74
N GLY A 207 45.30 -6.12 -6.12
CA GLY A 207 46.66 -5.55 -5.96
C GLY A 207 47.19 -4.83 -7.21
N GLU A 208 47.90 -3.69 -7.18
CA GLU A 208 48.28 -2.69 -6.17
C GLU A 208 48.87 -1.47 -6.95
N ASP A 209 49.02 -0.34 -6.26
CA ASP A 209 49.24 1.06 -6.66
C ASP A 209 50.51 1.48 -7.48
N VAL A 210 50.54 2.76 -7.92
CA VAL A 210 51.37 3.86 -7.34
C VAL A 210 51.71 4.98 -8.36
N ASP A 211 51.22 6.19 -8.03
CA ASP A 211 51.73 7.59 -8.13
C ASP A 211 52.83 8.05 -9.12
N PHE A 212 52.67 9.29 -9.66
CA PHE A 212 53.40 10.51 -9.20
C PHE A 212 52.97 11.80 -9.94
N THR A 213 52.98 12.91 -9.19
CA THR A 213 52.32 14.22 -9.41
C THR A 213 53.29 15.35 -9.91
N PRO A 214 53.02 16.68 -9.82
CA PRO A 214 52.70 17.59 -10.95
C PRO A 214 53.58 18.88 -10.97
N SER A 215 53.32 19.87 -11.86
CA SER A 215 53.67 21.30 -11.65
C SER A 215 52.98 22.26 -12.65
N SER A 216 52.19 23.21 -12.11
CA SER A 216 51.63 24.47 -12.69
C SER A 216 52.74 25.54 -12.91
N PRO A 217 52.56 26.83 -13.38
CA PRO A 217 51.39 27.74 -13.30
C PRO A 217 51.11 28.82 -14.42
N ILE A 218 49.86 29.32 -14.34
CA ILE A 218 49.11 30.56 -14.76
C ILE A 218 49.91 31.91 -14.64
N PRO A 219 49.54 33.17 -15.08
CA PRO A 219 48.26 33.80 -15.56
C PRO A 219 48.30 34.93 -16.68
N ASP A 220 47.12 35.57 -16.89
CA ASP A 220 46.79 36.96 -17.39
C ASP A 220 46.75 37.18 -18.93
N ASP A 221 45.84 37.94 -19.57
CA ASP A 221 45.18 39.21 -19.17
C ASP A 221 43.92 39.53 -20.05
N ASP A 222 43.15 40.52 -19.58
CA ASP A 222 41.86 41.13 -19.93
C ASP A 222 41.44 41.36 -21.41
N THR A 223 40.11 41.39 -21.67
CA THR A 223 39.30 42.64 -21.84
C THR A 223 38.01 42.47 -22.68
N ARG A 224 36.88 42.32 -21.97
CA ARG A 224 35.56 42.99 -22.09
C ARG A 224 34.82 43.30 -23.44
N THR A 225 33.50 43.03 -23.36
CA THR A 225 32.31 43.86 -23.72
C THR A 225 31.36 43.37 -24.83
N ASN A 226 30.20 42.85 -24.35
CA ASN A 226 28.79 43.07 -24.71
C ASN A 226 28.32 43.36 -26.16
N GLY A 227 27.22 42.68 -26.53
CA GLY A 227 25.97 43.42 -26.81
C GLY A 227 25.01 42.87 -27.88
N PHE A 228 23.99 42.12 -27.43
CA PHE A 228 22.58 42.06 -27.85
C PHE A 228 22.13 41.62 -29.27
N SER A 229 21.29 40.55 -29.25
CA SER A 229 19.91 40.37 -29.80
C SER A 229 19.55 40.99 -31.15
N ASP A 230 18.73 40.41 -32.04
CA ASP A 230 17.40 39.86 -31.77
C ASP A 230 16.80 39.10 -33.00
N LEU A 231 15.96 38.13 -32.68
CA LEU A 231 14.90 37.38 -33.38
C LEU A 231 14.62 37.50 -34.90
N GLY A 232 14.40 36.32 -35.50
CA GLY A 232 13.09 35.94 -36.03
C GLY A 232 12.85 36.04 -37.55
N SER A 233 12.68 34.88 -38.20
CA SER A 233 11.49 34.49 -38.99
C SER A 233 11.77 33.65 -40.26
N SER A 234 11.00 32.55 -40.37
CA SER A 234 10.44 31.86 -41.56
C SER A 234 11.32 31.10 -42.58
N LEU A 235 11.16 29.76 -42.51
CA LEU A 235 11.09 28.67 -43.51
C LEU A 235 10.60 29.03 -44.95
N PRO A 236 10.58 28.11 -45.97
CA PRO A 236 11.31 26.83 -46.19
C PRO A 236 11.81 26.59 -47.66
N SER A 237 12.34 25.37 -47.91
CA SER A 237 12.32 24.60 -49.16
C SER A 237 13.36 24.87 -50.27
N SER A 238 14.39 24.02 -50.36
CA SER A 238 14.39 22.84 -51.27
C SER A 238 15.80 22.32 -51.58
N ALA A 239 15.93 21.01 -51.41
CA ALA A 239 16.75 20.06 -52.17
C ALA A 239 18.27 20.27 -52.32
N GLY A 240 19.00 19.34 -51.69
CA GLY A 240 20.18 18.75 -52.31
C GLY A 240 21.52 19.29 -51.85
N GLN A 241 21.95 18.88 -50.65
CA GLN A 241 23.34 18.52 -50.31
C GLN A 241 23.38 18.15 -48.83
N THR A 242 23.98 17.01 -48.53
CA THR A 242 24.29 16.53 -47.17
C THR A 242 25.32 17.43 -46.50
N PRO A 243 25.11 17.91 -45.26
CA PRO A 243 26.25 18.08 -44.35
C PRO A 243 25.95 17.87 -42.85
N GLN A 244 26.80 17.05 -42.23
CA GLN A 244 27.54 17.31 -40.98
C GLN A 244 26.82 18.02 -39.79
N LYS A 245 26.56 17.19 -38.76
CA LYS A 245 26.80 17.42 -37.31
C LYS A 245 26.34 18.75 -36.70
N ILE A 246 25.13 18.73 -36.16
CA ILE A 246 24.61 19.68 -35.16
C ILE A 246 24.92 19.12 -33.76
N ARG A 247 25.87 19.74 -33.06
CA ARG A 247 26.03 19.64 -31.61
C ARG A 247 26.69 20.94 -31.17
N HIS A 248 25.90 21.91 -30.70
CA HIS A 248 26.29 23.08 -29.87
C HIS A 248 25.10 24.06 -29.85
N LEU A 249 24.05 23.84 -29.05
CA LEU A 249 23.01 24.89 -28.87
C LEU A 249 22.17 24.84 -27.58
N TYR A 250 22.46 23.95 -26.62
CA TYR A 250 21.77 23.95 -25.32
C TYR A 250 22.77 23.52 -24.23
N ASN A 251 23.46 24.45 -23.57
CA ASN A 251 24.20 24.21 -22.30
C ASN A 251 24.86 25.51 -21.77
N SER A 252 24.10 26.59 -21.57
CA SER A 252 24.68 27.85 -21.06
C SER A 252 24.08 28.41 -19.77
N GLU A 253 23.02 27.83 -19.19
CA GLU A 253 22.30 28.54 -18.11
C GLU A 253 21.84 27.70 -16.91
N LEU A 254 22.25 26.43 -16.80
CA LEU A 254 21.92 25.62 -15.62
C LEU A 254 23.18 25.29 -14.82
N LEU A 255 23.32 26.00 -13.70
CA LEU A 255 24.38 25.96 -12.70
C LEU A 255 25.01 24.57 -12.48
N ASP A 256 26.27 24.43 -12.88
CA ASP A 256 27.13 23.28 -12.61
C ASP A 256 27.51 23.21 -11.12
N VAL A 257 26.65 22.58 -10.30
CA VAL A 257 27.04 22.11 -8.96
C VAL A 257 27.69 20.74 -9.12
N TYR A 258 28.93 20.72 -9.61
CA TYR A 258 29.73 19.50 -9.61
C TYR A 258 30.44 19.31 -8.26
N CYS A 259 30.42 18.08 -7.76
CA CYS A 259 31.35 17.65 -6.72
C CYS A 259 32.80 17.93 -7.15
N SER A 260 33.68 18.23 -6.20
CA SER A 260 35.09 18.56 -6.44
C SER A 260 35.85 17.48 -7.25
N GLN A 261 35.44 16.21 -7.16
CA GLN A 261 35.98 15.12 -8.00
C GLN A 261 35.49 15.19 -9.46
N CYS A 262 34.24 15.58 -9.70
CA CYS A 262 33.68 15.71 -11.05
C CYS A 262 34.30 16.91 -11.79
N CYS A 263 34.47 18.05 -11.11
CA CYS A 263 35.17 19.21 -11.67
C CYS A 263 36.60 18.89 -12.11
N LYS A 264 37.35 18.10 -11.30
CA LYS A 264 38.71 17.66 -11.65
C LYS A 264 38.74 16.80 -12.91
N LYS A 265 37.80 15.85 -13.05
CA LYS A 265 37.70 14.99 -14.24
C LYS A 265 37.33 15.78 -15.50
N VAL A 266 36.42 16.73 -15.41
CA VAL A 266 36.03 17.60 -16.55
C VAL A 266 37.20 18.49 -16.99
N ASN A 267 37.92 19.10 -16.04
CA ASN A 267 39.11 19.90 -16.36
C ASN A 267 40.22 19.07 -17.00
N LEU A 268 40.45 17.83 -16.54
CA LEU A 268 41.41 16.91 -17.15
C LEU A 268 41.01 16.53 -18.59
N LEU A 269 39.71 16.29 -18.84
CA LEU A 269 39.21 15.99 -20.19
C LEU A 269 39.41 17.18 -21.14
N ASN A 270 39.15 18.40 -20.67
CA ASN A 270 39.37 19.62 -21.46
C ASN A 270 40.87 19.85 -21.76
N ASP A 271 41.77 19.59 -20.81
CA ASP A 271 43.24 19.65 -21.04
C ASP A 271 43.68 18.62 -22.08
N LEU A 272 43.19 17.38 -21.97
CA LEU A 272 43.48 16.32 -22.94
C LEU A 272 42.97 16.68 -24.34
N GLU A 273 41.77 17.26 -24.45
CA GLU A 273 41.23 17.71 -25.74
C GLU A 273 42.08 18.84 -26.35
N ALA A 274 42.51 19.82 -25.53
CA ALA A 274 43.38 20.89 -25.97
C ALA A 274 44.75 20.38 -26.43
N ARG A 275 45.34 19.42 -25.70
CA ARG A 275 46.59 18.73 -26.09
C ARG A 275 46.43 17.93 -27.37
N LEU A 276 45.29 17.24 -27.55
CA LEU A 276 44.99 16.48 -28.77
C LEU A 276 44.86 17.40 -30.00
N LYS A 277 44.21 18.57 -29.84
CA LYS A 277 44.13 19.59 -30.89
C LYS A 277 45.51 20.17 -31.24
N ASN A 278 46.35 20.45 -30.24
CA ASN A 278 47.72 20.93 -30.47
C ASN A 278 48.62 19.88 -31.15
N LEU A 279 48.53 18.61 -30.77
CA LEU A 279 49.21 17.52 -31.46
C LEU A 279 48.71 17.39 -32.90
N LYS A 280 47.40 17.53 -33.14
CA LYS A 280 46.83 17.44 -34.49
C LYS A 280 47.20 18.63 -35.38
N ALA A 281 47.41 19.81 -34.80
CA ALA A 281 47.85 21.01 -35.51
C ALA A 281 49.36 21.04 -35.81
N ASN A 282 50.19 20.43 -34.95
CA ASN A 282 51.65 20.48 -35.07
C ASN A 282 52.31 19.15 -35.49
N SER A 283 51.53 18.07 -35.70
CA SER A 283 52.10 16.79 -36.11
C SER A 283 52.26 16.72 -37.64
N PRO A 284 53.46 16.37 -38.15
CA PRO A 284 53.75 16.25 -39.58
C PRO A 284 53.06 14.99 -40.14
N ASN A 285 51.74 15.03 -40.27
CA ASN A 285 50.91 13.95 -40.83
C ASN A 285 50.94 13.93 -42.37
N ARG A 286 52.13 14.06 -42.96
CA ARG A 286 52.36 13.53 -44.30
C ARG A 286 52.80 12.07 -44.14
N LYS A 287 51.84 11.17 -44.18
CA LYS A 287 52.07 9.75 -44.46
C LYS A 287 52.84 9.65 -45.77
N ILE A 288 54.17 9.57 -45.70
CA ILE A 288 54.99 9.18 -46.85
C ILE A 288 54.67 7.71 -47.06
N SER A 289 53.90 7.42 -48.12
CA SER A 289 53.64 6.05 -48.57
C SER A 289 54.95 5.28 -48.67
N SER A 290 54.96 3.99 -48.33
CA SER A 290 56.13 3.09 -48.44
C SER A 290 56.80 3.18 -49.82
N THR A 291 56.02 3.46 -50.87
CA THR A 291 56.49 3.70 -52.25
C THR A 291 57.18 5.07 -52.44
N ALA A 292 56.80 6.10 -51.69
CA ALA A 292 57.42 7.42 -51.71
C ALA A 292 58.68 7.50 -50.83
N PHE A 293 58.70 6.75 -49.71
CA PHE A 293 59.88 6.61 -48.84
C PHE A 293 60.95 5.75 -49.53
N GLY A 294 60.54 4.68 -50.22
CA GLY A 294 61.44 3.88 -51.07
C GLY A 294 62.09 4.71 -52.17
N ARG A 295 61.32 5.55 -52.88
CA ARG A 295 61.88 6.47 -53.89
C ARG A 295 62.85 7.49 -53.30
N GLN A 296 62.62 7.97 -52.07
CA GLN A 296 63.57 8.88 -51.39
C GLN A 296 64.88 8.15 -51.02
N LEU A 297 64.83 6.89 -50.57
CA LEU A 297 66.05 6.11 -50.29
C LEU A 297 66.87 5.78 -51.54
N PHE A 298 66.23 5.58 -52.71
CA PHE A 298 66.93 5.37 -53.98
C PHE A 298 67.51 6.66 -54.61
N HIS A 299 67.12 7.84 -54.11
CA HIS A 299 67.59 9.14 -54.63
C HIS A 299 68.68 9.82 -53.78
N HIS A 300 69.11 9.21 -52.67
CA HIS A 300 70.11 9.80 -51.76
C HIS A 300 71.45 9.06 -51.69
N SER A 301 71.67 8.00 -52.49
CA SER A 301 73.00 7.44 -52.74
C SER A 301 73.60 8.01 -54.02
N ASN A 302 73.98 9.30 -53.96
CA ASN A 302 74.82 9.96 -54.96
C ASN A 302 76.25 9.38 -54.87
N PHE A 303 76.51 8.26 -55.54
CA PHE A 303 77.86 7.88 -55.97
C PHE A 303 77.83 7.51 -57.45
N SER A 304 78.13 8.52 -58.26
CA SER A 304 78.91 8.47 -59.50
C SER A 304 78.75 7.23 -60.38
N SER A 305 77.73 7.30 -61.24
CA SER A 305 77.77 6.70 -62.56
C SER A 305 78.99 7.16 -63.35
N SER A 306 79.61 6.22 -64.06
CA SER A 306 80.08 6.43 -65.44
C SER A 306 81.26 7.40 -65.64
N GLN A 307 82.49 6.90 -65.51
CA GLN A 307 83.50 7.07 -66.58
C GLN A 307 84.66 6.09 -66.38
N GLY A 308 84.70 5.04 -67.21
CA GLY A 308 85.93 4.33 -67.49
C GLY A 308 86.84 5.27 -68.29
N SER A 309 87.80 5.87 -67.61
CA SER A 309 88.90 6.62 -68.23
C SER A 309 90.04 6.69 -67.22
N THR A 310 90.71 5.56 -66.99
CA THR A 310 92.00 5.55 -66.29
C THR A 310 93.06 5.99 -67.31
N GLU A 311 93.24 7.31 -67.35
CA GLU A 311 94.47 7.94 -67.79
C GLU A 311 95.68 7.29 -67.14
N ASP A 312 96.70 7.12 -67.98
CA ASP A 312 98.11 7.21 -67.65
C ASP A 312 98.64 6.26 -66.57
N LEU A 313 99.95 6.37 -66.33
CA LEU A 313 100.71 5.79 -65.24
C LEU A 313 101.67 4.66 -65.69
N PHE A 314 102.77 5.16 -66.25
CA PHE A 314 104.15 4.66 -66.14
C PHE A 314 104.59 3.68 -67.25
N ARG A 315 105.36 4.10 -68.26
CA ARG A 315 106.76 4.57 -68.18
C ARG A 315 107.61 3.58 -67.38
N ASP A 316 108.15 2.58 -68.07
CA ASP A 316 109.47 2.02 -67.83
C ASP A 316 109.93 1.40 -69.16
N SER A 317 110.84 2.09 -69.84
CA SER A 317 112.26 1.77 -69.86
C SER A 317 112.55 0.57 -70.76
N ILE A 318 113.07 0.82 -71.97
CA ILE A 318 114.50 0.65 -72.28
C ILE A 318 114.76 -0.85 -72.47
N ASP A 319 114.77 -1.30 -73.72
CA ASP A 319 116.02 -1.55 -74.46
C ASP A 319 116.73 -2.80 -73.95
N SER A 320 117.48 -3.41 -74.86
CA SER A 320 118.55 -4.33 -74.56
C SER A 320 118.23 -5.83 -74.55
N CYS A 321 118.98 -6.44 -75.45
CA CYS A 321 119.41 -7.83 -75.50
C CYS A 321 118.41 -8.80 -76.12
N ASP A 322 118.81 -9.25 -77.31
CA ASP A 322 118.62 -10.58 -77.89
C ASP A 322 118.43 -11.69 -76.85
N VAL A 323 117.26 -11.74 -76.21
CA VAL A 323 116.83 -12.89 -75.42
C VAL A 323 116.10 -13.81 -76.38
N ASP A 324 116.76 -14.94 -76.59
CA ASP A 324 116.40 -16.02 -77.48
C ASP A 324 114.91 -16.35 -77.37
N ILE A 325 114.27 -16.45 -78.53
CA ILE A 325 112.82 -16.68 -78.66
C ILE A 325 112.37 -17.87 -77.79
N THR A 326 113.27 -18.82 -77.56
CA THR A 326 113.14 -20.01 -76.71
C THR A 326 112.79 -19.70 -75.24
N GLU A 327 113.42 -18.71 -74.61
CA GLU A 327 113.18 -18.40 -73.18
C GLU A 327 111.86 -17.66 -72.98
N LYS A 328 111.51 -16.79 -73.94
CA LYS A 328 110.17 -16.17 -74.02
C LYS A 328 109.08 -17.21 -74.23
N VAL A 329 109.32 -18.20 -75.08
CA VAL A 329 108.39 -19.33 -75.28
C VAL A 329 108.25 -20.14 -74.00
N SER A 330 109.34 -20.51 -73.32
CA SER A 330 109.26 -21.28 -72.06
C SER A 330 108.57 -20.50 -70.93
N TYR A 331 108.79 -19.19 -70.83
CA TYR A 331 108.06 -18.33 -69.89
C TYR A 331 106.57 -18.27 -70.25
N LEU A 332 106.23 -18.13 -71.54
CA LEU A 332 104.85 -18.17 -72.02
C LEU A 332 104.21 -19.53 -71.75
N GLU A 333 104.90 -20.65 -71.96
CA GLU A 333 104.44 -22.00 -71.65
C GLU A 333 104.16 -22.16 -70.16
N LYS A 334 105.07 -21.70 -69.28
CA LYS A 334 104.85 -21.70 -67.84
C LYS A 334 103.65 -20.84 -67.45
N LYS A 335 103.54 -19.64 -68.03
CA LYS A 335 102.39 -18.75 -67.81
C LYS A 335 101.09 -19.35 -68.36
N ILE A 336 101.14 -20.06 -69.47
CA ILE A 336 100.02 -20.81 -70.02
C ILE A 336 99.63 -21.92 -69.05
N SER A 337 100.57 -22.73 -68.55
CA SER A 337 100.26 -23.76 -67.54
C SER A 337 99.73 -23.18 -66.22
N GLU A 338 100.25 -22.05 -65.73
CA GLU A 338 99.70 -21.35 -64.56
C GLU A 338 98.25 -20.90 -64.84
N LEU A 339 97.99 -20.29 -66.00
CA LEU A 339 96.64 -19.86 -66.41
C LEU A 339 95.69 -21.05 -66.66
N GLU A 340 96.19 -22.17 -67.17
CA GLU A 340 95.43 -23.40 -67.34
C GLU A 340 95.04 -23.99 -65.98
N ASN A 341 95.98 -24.04 -65.03
CA ASN A 341 95.70 -24.48 -63.66
C ASN A 341 94.75 -23.53 -62.93
N ASP A 342 94.94 -22.21 -63.04
CA ASP A 342 94.03 -21.21 -62.48
C ASP A 342 92.64 -21.28 -63.12
N SER A 343 92.57 -21.55 -64.44
CA SER A 343 91.32 -21.77 -65.17
C SER A 343 90.57 -23.00 -64.66
N LEU A 344 91.28 -24.12 -64.39
CA LEU A 344 90.71 -25.33 -63.79
C LEU A 344 90.24 -25.09 -62.36
N ALA A 345 91.06 -24.48 -61.50
CA ALA A 345 90.69 -24.17 -60.11
C ALA A 345 89.52 -23.18 -60.02
N ASN A 346 89.48 -22.18 -60.90
CA ASN A 346 88.35 -21.25 -61.02
C ASN A 346 87.10 -21.96 -61.57
N GLY A 347 87.26 -22.94 -62.47
CA GLY A 347 86.19 -23.83 -62.92
C GLY A 347 85.55 -24.62 -61.78
N ASP A 348 86.38 -25.23 -60.92
CA ASP A 348 85.93 -25.98 -59.74
C ASP A 348 85.28 -25.07 -58.69
N LEU A 349 85.88 -23.92 -58.38
CA LEU A 349 85.30 -22.92 -57.48
C LEU A 349 83.96 -22.41 -58.01
N LYS A 350 83.86 -22.12 -59.31
CA LYS A 350 82.60 -21.72 -59.96
C LYS A 350 81.55 -22.83 -59.87
N SER A 351 81.95 -24.10 -59.99
CA SER A 351 81.04 -25.23 -59.82
C SER A 351 80.52 -25.34 -58.38
N LYS A 352 81.41 -25.23 -57.38
CA LYS A 352 81.05 -25.22 -55.95
C LYS A 352 80.14 -24.06 -55.59
N LEU A 353 80.48 -22.83 -55.98
CA LEU A 353 79.64 -21.65 -55.75
C LEU A 353 78.28 -21.78 -56.44
N LYS A 354 78.20 -22.40 -57.63
CA LYS A 354 76.91 -22.71 -58.27
C LYS A 354 76.09 -23.73 -57.48
N GLN A 355 76.73 -24.77 -56.95
CA GLN A 355 76.07 -25.77 -56.11
C GLN A 355 75.56 -25.15 -54.79
N GLU A 356 76.41 -24.40 -54.07
CA GLU A 356 76.04 -23.70 -52.84
C GLU A 356 74.95 -22.65 -53.09
N ASN A 357 75.04 -21.89 -54.19
CA ASN A 357 73.99 -20.94 -54.57
C ASN A 357 72.65 -21.66 -54.82
N THR A 358 72.68 -22.80 -55.52
CA THR A 358 71.47 -23.62 -55.73
C THR A 358 70.89 -24.12 -54.40
N GLN A 359 71.74 -24.56 -53.46
CA GLN A 359 71.30 -24.97 -52.12
C GLN A 359 70.72 -23.81 -51.31
N LEU A 360 71.36 -22.63 -51.33
CA LEU A 360 70.85 -21.42 -50.67
C LEU A 360 69.52 -20.98 -51.29
N VAL A 361 69.39 -21.04 -52.61
CA VAL A 361 68.13 -20.75 -53.30
C VAL A 361 67.03 -21.73 -52.84
N HIS A 362 67.29 -23.03 -52.76
CA HIS A 362 66.32 -23.99 -52.22
C HIS A 362 65.98 -23.71 -50.74
N ARG A 363 66.96 -23.34 -49.92
CA ARG A 363 66.73 -22.99 -48.51
C ARG A 363 65.91 -21.70 -48.35
N VAL A 364 66.14 -20.70 -49.20
CA VAL A 364 65.34 -19.47 -49.23
C VAL A 364 63.90 -19.80 -49.63
N HIS A 365 63.68 -20.58 -50.69
CA HIS A 365 62.33 -21.00 -51.08
C HIS A 365 61.62 -21.78 -49.96
N GLU A 366 62.32 -22.67 -49.25
CA GLU A 366 61.75 -23.40 -48.10
C GLU A 366 61.34 -22.44 -46.96
N LEU A 367 62.19 -21.46 -46.62
CA LEU A 367 61.88 -20.47 -45.59
C LEU A 367 60.74 -19.52 -46.02
N GLU A 368 60.69 -19.14 -47.29
CA GLU A 368 59.58 -18.36 -47.86
C GLU A 368 58.25 -19.11 -47.76
N GLU A 369 58.22 -20.40 -48.07
CA GLU A 369 57.03 -21.24 -47.88
C GLU A 369 56.68 -21.39 -46.39
N GLN A 370 57.66 -21.57 -45.51
CA GLN A 370 57.40 -21.61 -44.05
C GLN A 370 56.83 -20.29 -43.52
N ILE A 371 57.28 -19.13 -44.02
CA ILE A 371 56.74 -17.83 -43.66
C ILE A 371 55.31 -17.68 -44.19
N LYS A 372 55.05 -18.02 -45.45
CA LYS A 372 53.69 -18.02 -46.02
C LYS A 372 52.73 -18.93 -45.24
N ASP A 373 53.17 -20.12 -44.86
CA ASP A 373 52.40 -21.04 -44.03
C ASP A 373 52.14 -20.48 -42.62
N GLN A 374 53.09 -19.74 -42.04
CA GLN A 374 52.90 -19.08 -40.75
C GLN A 374 51.97 -17.87 -40.85
N GLU A 375 52.10 -17.05 -41.90
CA GLU A 375 51.24 -15.90 -42.19
C GLU A 375 49.80 -16.34 -42.41
N THR A 376 49.56 -17.35 -43.25
CA THR A 376 48.22 -17.90 -43.48
C THR A 376 47.61 -18.51 -42.21
N ARG A 377 48.39 -19.22 -41.38
CA ARG A 377 47.93 -19.71 -40.08
C ARG A 377 47.60 -18.58 -39.11
N ALA A 378 48.41 -17.53 -39.05
CA ALA A 378 48.15 -16.37 -38.20
C ALA A 378 46.90 -15.60 -38.65
N GLU A 379 46.70 -15.44 -39.96
CA GLU A 379 45.50 -14.84 -40.55
C GLU A 379 44.24 -15.65 -40.24
N GLN A 380 44.29 -16.99 -40.37
CA GLN A 380 43.18 -17.88 -40.00
C GLN A 380 42.83 -17.77 -38.52
N CYS A 381 43.83 -17.82 -37.62
CA CYS A 381 43.61 -17.63 -36.18
C CYS A 381 42.97 -16.27 -35.88
N LEU A 382 43.45 -15.19 -36.51
CA LEU A 382 42.88 -13.84 -36.33
C LEU A 382 41.43 -13.77 -36.84
N GLU A 383 41.13 -14.38 -38.00
CA GLU A 383 39.79 -14.44 -38.54
C GLU A 383 38.82 -15.21 -37.62
N GLU A 384 39.27 -16.33 -37.05
CA GLU A 384 38.51 -17.10 -36.06
C GLU A 384 38.27 -16.32 -34.77
N GLU A 385 39.26 -15.62 -34.22
CA GLU A 385 39.09 -14.76 -33.05
C GLU A 385 38.12 -13.60 -33.35
N LEU A 386 38.25 -12.94 -34.50
CA LEU A 386 37.33 -11.89 -34.91
C LEU A 386 35.89 -12.43 -35.09
N LYS A 387 35.74 -13.65 -35.61
CA LYS A 387 34.45 -14.33 -35.70
C LYS A 387 33.88 -14.61 -34.31
N ARG A 388 34.66 -15.18 -33.39
CA ARG A 388 34.26 -15.45 -32.00
C ARG A 388 33.86 -14.17 -31.25
N HIS A 389 34.63 -13.09 -31.39
CA HIS A 389 34.28 -11.78 -30.81
C HIS A 389 32.98 -11.20 -31.39
N ARG A 390 32.77 -11.30 -32.71
CA ARG A 390 31.51 -10.85 -33.34
C ARG A 390 30.31 -11.64 -32.84
N GLU A 391 30.43 -12.95 -32.67
CA GLU A 391 29.37 -13.82 -32.15
C GLU A 391 29.07 -13.52 -30.68
N ALA A 392 30.11 -13.36 -29.85
CA ALA A 392 29.98 -12.99 -28.44
C ALA A 392 29.35 -11.60 -28.25
N TYR A 393 29.78 -10.61 -29.03
CA TYR A 393 29.19 -9.27 -29.03
C TYR A 393 27.71 -9.32 -29.44
N SER A 394 27.41 -10.04 -30.52
CA SER A 394 26.02 -10.21 -31.00
C SER A 394 25.14 -10.93 -29.97
N LYS A 395 25.70 -11.87 -29.20
CA LYS A 395 25.00 -12.54 -28.09
C LYS A 395 24.72 -11.56 -26.95
N MET A 396 25.72 -10.83 -26.49
CA MET A 396 25.57 -9.82 -25.44
C MET A 396 24.54 -8.74 -25.83
N GLU A 397 24.56 -8.24 -27.08
CA GLU A 397 23.58 -7.25 -27.55
C GLU A 397 22.14 -7.81 -27.54
N ARG A 398 21.97 -9.09 -27.92
CA ARG A 398 20.67 -9.78 -27.80
C ARG A 398 20.24 -9.92 -26.34
N ASP A 399 21.12 -10.39 -25.47
CA ASP A 399 20.83 -10.57 -24.04
C ASP A 399 20.44 -9.22 -23.38
N LYS A 400 21.19 -8.14 -23.67
CA LYS A 400 20.86 -6.77 -23.22
C LYS A 400 19.53 -6.26 -23.78
N SER A 401 19.24 -6.52 -25.05
CA SER A 401 17.96 -6.12 -25.66
C SER A 401 16.79 -6.83 -24.96
N THR A 402 16.92 -8.12 -24.68
CA THR A 402 15.90 -8.88 -23.94
C THR A 402 15.75 -8.41 -22.49
N GLU A 403 16.85 -8.04 -21.82
CA GLU A 403 16.80 -7.49 -20.46
C GLU A 403 16.11 -6.12 -20.44
N ILE A 404 16.40 -5.25 -21.42
CA ILE A 404 15.72 -3.95 -21.58
C ILE A 404 14.23 -4.15 -21.83
N GLU A 405 13.83 -5.10 -22.70
CA GLU A 405 12.42 -5.42 -22.95
C GLU A 405 11.71 -5.93 -21.68
N LEU A 406 12.35 -6.81 -20.92
CA LEU A 406 11.80 -7.32 -19.65
C LEU A 406 11.62 -6.19 -18.63
N LEU A 407 12.62 -5.32 -18.46
CA LEU A 407 12.54 -4.18 -17.55
C LEU A 407 11.50 -3.15 -18.02
N SER A 408 11.42 -2.89 -19.32
CA SER A 408 10.40 -2.00 -19.90
C SER A 408 8.99 -2.53 -19.65
N ASN A 409 8.76 -3.83 -19.86
CA ASN A 409 7.48 -4.48 -19.56
C ASN A 409 7.16 -4.41 -18.07
N ARG A 410 8.15 -4.61 -17.18
CA ARG A 410 7.95 -4.51 -15.74
C ARG A 410 7.60 -3.08 -15.31
N VAL A 411 8.24 -2.07 -15.89
CA VAL A 411 7.92 -0.66 -15.65
C VAL A 411 6.49 -0.36 -16.10
N GLN A 412 6.10 -0.78 -17.31
CA GLN A 412 4.75 -0.57 -17.82
C GLN A 412 3.69 -1.23 -16.91
N GLN A 413 3.91 -2.46 -16.44
CA GLN A 413 3.01 -3.12 -15.48
C GLN A 413 2.86 -2.33 -14.18
N LEU A 414 3.97 -1.84 -13.62
CA LEU A 414 3.95 -1.02 -12.40
C LEU A 414 3.26 0.33 -12.63
N GLU A 415 3.38 0.92 -13.81
CA GLU A 415 2.67 2.14 -14.19
C GLU A 415 1.16 1.91 -14.30
N GLU A 416 0.73 0.79 -14.88
CA GLU A 416 -0.67 0.36 -14.97
C GLU A 416 -1.26 0.09 -13.56
N GLU A 417 -0.57 -0.67 -12.71
CA GLU A 417 -0.96 -0.92 -11.31
C GLU A 417 -1.06 0.39 -10.52
N ASN A 418 -0.13 1.32 -10.72
CA ASN A 418 -0.16 2.64 -10.05
C ASN A 418 -1.32 3.50 -10.56
N ALA A 419 -1.63 3.46 -11.86
CA ALA A 419 -2.79 4.14 -12.42
C ALA A 419 -4.10 3.58 -11.83
N GLU A 420 -4.23 2.26 -11.72
CA GLU A 420 -5.39 1.62 -11.09
C GLU A 420 -5.51 2.01 -9.61
N MET A 421 -4.40 1.99 -8.86
CA MET A 421 -4.37 2.41 -7.46
C MET A 421 -4.77 3.88 -7.29
N LYS A 422 -4.35 4.78 -8.19
CA LYS A 422 -4.78 6.19 -8.18
C LYS A 422 -6.30 6.31 -8.37
N VAL A 423 -6.89 5.57 -9.31
CA VAL A 423 -8.35 5.55 -9.53
C VAL A 423 -9.07 5.02 -8.29
N ASN A 424 -8.58 3.94 -7.69
CA ASN A 424 -9.14 3.37 -6.46
C ASN A 424 -9.07 4.35 -5.28
N VAL A 425 -7.96 5.06 -5.10
CA VAL A 425 -7.83 6.11 -4.07
C VAL A 425 -8.82 7.25 -4.30
N CYS A 426 -8.98 7.73 -5.54
CA CYS A 426 -9.99 8.75 -5.86
C CYS A 426 -11.42 8.27 -5.57
N ARG A 427 -11.74 7.03 -5.95
CA ARG A 427 -13.05 6.41 -5.68
C ARG A 427 -13.32 6.31 -4.17
N LEU A 428 -12.36 5.78 -3.40
CA LEU A 428 -12.48 5.66 -1.94
C LEU A 428 -12.61 7.02 -1.25
N LYS A 429 -11.84 8.03 -1.66
CA LYS A 429 -11.98 9.41 -1.15
C LYS A 429 -13.40 9.95 -1.36
N SER A 430 -13.97 9.76 -2.56
CA SER A 430 -15.35 10.19 -2.83
C SER A 430 -16.38 9.42 -2.00
N GLN A 431 -16.12 8.15 -1.69
CA GLN A 431 -16.99 7.33 -0.84
C GLN A 431 -16.92 7.77 0.63
N THR A 432 -15.72 8.06 1.14
CA THR A 432 -15.52 8.61 2.47
C THR A 432 -16.22 9.96 2.61
N GLU A 433 -16.09 10.87 1.63
CA GLU A 433 -16.76 12.17 1.65
C GLU A 433 -18.30 12.03 1.68
N LYS A 434 -18.87 11.10 0.91
CA LYS A 434 -20.32 10.82 0.95
C LYS A 434 -20.78 10.31 2.32
N LEU A 435 -20.00 9.41 2.94
CA LEU A 435 -20.31 8.89 4.28
C LEU A 435 -20.18 9.97 5.35
N ASP A 436 -19.18 10.87 5.24
CA ASP A 436 -19.03 12.01 6.15
C ASP A 436 -20.21 12.99 6.03
N GLN A 437 -20.69 13.25 4.81
CA GLN A 437 -21.90 14.06 4.59
C GLN A 437 -23.15 13.39 5.17
N GLU A 438 -23.31 12.08 5.01
CA GLU A 438 -24.43 11.33 5.59
C GLU A 438 -24.38 11.32 7.12
N LYS A 439 -23.19 11.07 7.69
CA LYS A 439 -22.93 11.17 9.12
C LYS A 439 -23.32 12.55 9.65
N GLN A 440 -22.87 13.63 9.01
CA GLN A 440 -23.23 14.99 9.44
C GLN A 440 -24.74 15.21 9.38
N ARG A 441 -25.41 14.82 8.28
CA ARG A 441 -26.88 14.92 8.17
C ARG A 441 -27.61 14.15 9.27
N MET A 442 -27.12 12.98 9.66
CA MET A 442 -27.71 12.18 10.73
C MET A 442 -27.44 12.78 12.12
N THR A 443 -26.26 13.33 12.34
CA THR A 443 -25.93 14.09 13.56
C THR A 443 -26.85 15.30 13.71
N ASP A 444 -27.02 16.12 12.66
CA ASP A 444 -27.89 17.31 12.69
C ASP A 444 -29.36 16.93 13.01
N LYS A 445 -29.85 15.82 12.43
CA LYS A 445 -31.19 15.29 12.74
C LYS A 445 -31.32 14.79 14.17
N LEU A 446 -30.27 14.15 14.70
CA LEU A 446 -30.24 13.69 16.09
C LEU A 446 -30.25 14.88 17.06
N GLU A 447 -29.49 15.94 16.76
CA GLU A 447 -29.48 17.16 17.54
C GLU A 447 -30.86 17.84 17.53
N ASP A 448 -31.49 17.99 16.37
CA ASP A 448 -32.85 18.55 16.25
C ASP A 448 -33.90 17.74 17.03
N THR A 449 -33.89 16.41 16.90
CA THR A 449 -34.82 15.53 17.63
C THR A 449 -34.54 15.53 19.13
N SER A 450 -33.27 15.57 19.54
CA SER A 450 -32.90 15.69 20.95
C SER A 450 -33.34 17.04 21.55
N LEU A 451 -33.26 18.13 20.79
CA LEU A 451 -33.72 19.45 21.23
C LEU A 451 -35.26 19.46 21.38
N ARG A 452 -36.00 18.94 20.38
CA ARG A 452 -37.45 18.80 20.47
C ARG A 452 -37.90 17.95 21.65
N LEU A 453 -37.23 16.81 21.89
CA LEU A 453 -37.51 15.96 23.05
C LEU A 453 -37.27 16.70 24.36
N LYS A 454 -36.19 17.48 24.45
CA LYS A 454 -35.89 18.31 25.63
C LYS A 454 -37.01 19.33 25.89
N ASP A 455 -37.47 20.02 24.85
CA ASP A 455 -38.57 20.98 24.95
C ASP A 455 -39.88 20.32 25.42
N GLU A 456 -40.20 19.13 24.89
CA GLU A 456 -41.35 18.33 25.35
C GLU A 456 -41.19 17.89 26.81
N MET A 457 -40.02 17.41 27.21
CA MET A 457 -39.73 17.02 28.59
C MET A 457 -39.87 18.20 29.57
N ASP A 458 -39.38 19.39 29.19
CA ASP A 458 -39.53 20.61 29.97
C ASP A 458 -41.00 21.07 30.05
N LEU A 459 -41.79 20.86 28.98
CA LEU A 459 -43.23 21.09 29.00
C LEU A 459 -43.97 20.12 29.93
N TYR A 460 -43.65 18.81 29.88
CA TYR A 460 -44.20 17.81 30.80
C TYR A 460 -43.86 18.13 32.25
N ARG A 461 -42.62 18.55 32.53
CA ARG A 461 -42.20 18.98 33.88
C ARG A 461 -43.04 20.16 34.37
N LYS A 462 -43.19 21.21 33.55
CA LYS A 462 -44.05 22.37 33.88
C LYS A 462 -45.51 21.98 34.13
N MET A 463 -46.05 21.01 33.38
CA MET A 463 -47.42 20.53 33.57
C MET A 463 -47.56 19.74 34.88
N MET A 464 -46.60 18.88 35.20
CA MET A 464 -46.58 18.15 36.47
C MET A 464 -46.46 19.08 37.68
N ASP A 465 -45.61 20.10 37.60
CA ASP A 465 -45.48 21.12 38.65
C ASP A 465 -46.81 21.85 38.88
N LYS A 466 -47.54 22.22 37.81
CA LYS A 466 -48.87 22.84 37.91
C LYS A 466 -49.92 21.92 38.52
N LEU A 467 -49.94 20.64 38.14
CA LEU A 467 -50.86 19.65 38.73
C LEU A 467 -50.60 19.45 40.22
N TRP A 468 -49.32 19.41 40.60
CA TRP A 468 -48.92 19.31 42.00
C TRP A 468 -49.36 20.55 42.80
N GLN A 469 -49.13 21.76 42.25
CA GLN A 469 -49.59 23.02 42.84
C GLN A 469 -51.11 23.05 43.01
N ASN A 470 -51.89 22.69 41.98
CA ASN A 470 -53.35 22.67 42.03
C ASN A 470 -53.88 21.67 43.07
N ARG A 471 -53.30 20.46 43.15
CA ARG A 471 -53.66 19.48 44.18
C ARG A 471 -53.39 20.03 45.58
N HIS A 472 -52.26 20.69 45.79
CA HIS A 472 -51.90 21.27 47.08
C HIS A 472 -52.80 22.46 47.45
N GLU A 473 -53.17 23.31 46.49
CA GLU A 473 -54.15 24.39 46.68
C GLU A 473 -55.53 23.84 47.04
N PHE A 474 -56.03 22.84 46.29
CA PHE A 474 -57.29 22.18 46.60
C PHE A 474 -57.28 21.51 47.98
N GLN A 475 -56.16 20.90 48.36
CA GLN A 475 -56.00 20.29 49.69
C GLN A 475 -56.08 21.33 50.81
N LYS A 476 -55.47 22.51 50.62
CA LYS A 476 -55.56 23.66 51.55
C LYS A 476 -56.97 24.22 51.63
N GLU A 477 -57.65 24.41 50.51
CA GLU A 477 -59.05 24.87 50.48
C GLU A 477 -59.98 23.87 51.20
N ARG A 478 -59.74 22.57 51.00
CA ARG A 478 -60.48 21.51 51.69
C ARG A 478 -60.26 21.55 53.20
N GLU A 479 -59.01 21.74 53.64
CA GLU A 479 -58.67 21.90 55.07
C GLU A 479 -59.34 23.13 55.67
N ALA A 480 -59.30 24.27 54.99
CA ALA A 480 -59.99 25.50 55.43
C ALA A 480 -61.52 25.35 55.49
N MET A 481 -62.12 24.64 54.52
CA MET A 481 -63.55 24.33 54.53
C MET A 481 -63.92 23.37 55.68
N GLN A 482 -63.06 22.38 55.96
CA GLN A 482 -63.26 21.47 57.11
C GLN A 482 -63.19 22.23 58.43
N GLU A 483 -62.23 23.13 58.60
CA GLU A 483 -62.12 24.02 59.77
C GLU A 483 -63.40 24.85 59.95
N LEU A 484 -63.92 25.46 58.87
CA LEU A 484 -65.18 26.21 58.90
C LEU A 484 -66.39 25.32 59.27
N ILE A 485 -66.47 24.10 58.74
CA ILE A 485 -67.55 23.17 59.09
C ILE A 485 -67.46 22.78 60.57
N GLU A 486 -66.26 22.56 61.09
CA GLU A 486 -66.07 22.27 62.51
C GLU A 486 -66.45 23.46 63.39
N ASP A 487 -66.12 24.69 63.00
CA ASP A 487 -66.56 25.90 63.68
C ASP A 487 -68.08 26.03 63.70
N LEU A 488 -68.74 25.84 62.55
CA LEU A 488 -70.21 25.85 62.48
C LEU A 488 -70.85 24.72 63.29
N ARG A 489 -70.23 23.53 63.35
CA ARG A 489 -70.69 22.41 64.20
C ARG A 489 -70.58 22.77 65.67
N ARG A 490 -69.44 23.34 66.10
CA ARG A 490 -69.26 23.84 67.46
C ARG A 490 -70.35 24.86 67.77
N GLU A 491 -70.60 25.84 66.91
CA GLU A 491 -71.66 26.85 67.10
C GLU A 491 -73.07 26.22 67.23
N LEU A 492 -73.39 25.23 66.38
CA LEU A 492 -74.67 24.51 66.45
C LEU A 492 -74.82 23.72 67.76
N GLU A 493 -73.76 23.07 68.24
CA GLU A 493 -73.77 22.38 69.53
C GLU A 493 -73.99 23.36 70.69
N HIS A 494 -73.33 24.51 70.68
CA HIS A 494 -73.55 25.57 71.67
C HIS A 494 -75.00 26.08 71.64
N LEU A 495 -75.57 26.30 70.45
CA LEU A 495 -76.97 26.70 70.27
C LEU A 495 -77.96 25.64 70.78
N GLN A 496 -77.69 24.35 70.53
CA GLN A 496 -78.53 23.25 71.02
C GLN A 496 -78.50 23.14 72.54
N LEU A 497 -77.32 23.27 73.17
CA LEU A 497 -77.20 23.29 74.62
C LEU A 497 -77.94 24.46 75.24
N PHE A 498 -77.80 25.67 74.67
CA PHE A 498 -78.55 26.85 75.10
C PHE A 498 -80.07 26.65 75.01
N LYS A 499 -80.54 26.01 73.93
CA LYS A 499 -81.96 25.64 73.77
C LYS A 499 -82.41 24.64 74.84
N LEU A 500 -81.61 23.62 75.14
CA LEU A 500 -81.92 22.61 76.15
C LEU A 500 -81.94 23.18 77.58
N GLU A 501 -81.06 24.16 77.87
CA GLU A 501 -81.02 24.87 79.14
C GLU A 501 -82.21 25.81 79.34
N THR A 502 -82.72 26.39 78.25
CA THR A 502 -83.92 27.25 78.25
C THR A 502 -85.22 26.43 78.22
N GLU A 503 -85.24 25.24 77.61
CA GLU A 503 -86.37 24.29 77.57
C GLU A 503 -86.26 23.20 78.67
N LYS A 504 -86.40 23.57 79.94
CA LYS A 504 -86.65 22.63 81.07
C LYS A 504 -88.16 22.56 81.42
N PRO A 505 -88.69 21.38 81.83
CA PRO A 505 -89.38 20.48 80.90
C PRO A 505 -90.83 20.16 81.30
N GLY A 506 -91.69 19.88 80.31
CA GLY A 506 -93.06 19.40 80.52
C GLY A 506 -93.44 18.25 79.58
N ARG A 507 -93.52 17.03 80.13
CA ARG A 507 -94.18 15.79 79.60
C ARG A 507 -93.65 15.24 78.26
N GLY A 508 -93.53 13.95 78.03
CA GLY A 508 -93.99 12.77 78.75
C GLY A 508 -93.71 11.55 77.85
N ARG A 509 -93.22 10.49 78.48
CA ARG A 509 -92.83 9.18 77.92
C ARG A 509 -93.89 8.57 77.00
N THR A 510 -93.48 7.82 75.97
CA THR A 510 -93.80 6.38 75.79
C THR A 510 -93.21 5.81 74.49
N ALA A 511 -92.66 4.59 74.56
CA ALA A 511 -92.33 3.62 73.47
C ALA A 511 -90.91 3.52 72.83
N ALA A 512 -89.91 4.34 73.15
CA ALA A 512 -88.59 4.24 72.46
C ALA A 512 -87.67 3.07 72.88
N GLY A 513 -87.83 2.52 74.09
CA GLY A 513 -86.82 1.60 74.68
C GLY A 513 -86.62 0.26 73.95
N LEU A 514 -87.63 -0.26 73.23
CA LEU A 514 -87.47 -1.48 72.43
C LEU A 514 -86.89 -1.18 71.03
N SER A 515 -87.12 0.02 70.49
CA SER A 515 -86.50 0.46 69.24
C SER A 515 -85.03 0.81 69.45
N GLU A 516 -84.66 1.39 70.60
CA GLU A 516 -83.27 1.66 70.96
C GLU A 516 -82.47 0.37 71.20
N TYR A 517 -83.09 -0.67 71.76
CA TYR A 517 -82.40 -1.96 71.92
C TYR A 517 -82.15 -2.64 70.58
N ASN A 518 -83.16 -2.71 69.70
CA ASN A 518 -82.98 -3.24 68.34
C ASN A 518 -82.00 -2.39 67.49
N ALA A 519 -82.03 -1.06 67.66
CA ALA A 519 -81.09 -0.16 66.99
C ALA A 519 -79.66 -0.38 67.48
N LYS A 520 -79.43 -0.51 68.80
CA LYS A 520 -78.10 -0.79 69.37
C LYS A 520 -77.59 -2.17 69.00
N THR A 521 -78.43 -3.20 68.97
CA THR A 521 -78.02 -4.54 68.51
C THR A 521 -77.59 -4.49 67.04
N ARG A 522 -78.38 -3.81 66.18
CA ARG A 522 -78.04 -3.63 64.77
C ARG A 522 -76.81 -2.75 64.56
N GLU A 523 -76.62 -1.74 65.39
CA GLU A 523 -75.42 -0.89 65.39
C GLU A 523 -74.18 -1.71 65.72
N ILE A 524 -74.21 -2.53 66.77
CA ILE A 524 -73.10 -3.43 67.13
C ILE A 524 -72.82 -4.44 66.01
N GLU A 525 -73.85 -5.01 65.39
CA GLU A 525 -73.70 -5.91 64.24
C GLU A 525 -73.03 -5.20 63.05
N LEU A 526 -73.45 -3.97 62.72
CA LEU A 526 -72.84 -3.16 61.67
C LEU A 526 -71.43 -2.72 62.03
N GLU A 527 -71.14 -2.40 63.30
CA GLU A 527 -69.79 -2.09 63.77
C GLU A 527 -68.87 -3.30 63.65
N HIS A 528 -69.36 -4.49 63.97
CA HIS A 528 -68.63 -5.74 63.80
C HIS A 528 -68.38 -6.04 62.32
N GLU A 529 -69.39 -5.83 61.46
CA GLU A 529 -69.26 -6.02 60.02
C GLU A 529 -68.31 -4.98 59.39
N VAL A 530 -68.37 -3.71 59.80
CA VAL A 530 -67.42 -2.66 59.37
C VAL A 530 -66.01 -3.00 59.84
N LYS A 531 -65.82 -3.50 61.06
CA LYS A 531 -64.51 -3.96 61.54
C LYS A 531 -63.99 -5.13 60.70
N ARG A 532 -64.84 -6.11 60.39
CA ARG A 532 -64.51 -7.27 59.54
C ARG A 532 -64.13 -6.82 58.12
N LEU A 533 -64.94 -5.96 57.50
CA LEU A 533 -64.69 -5.40 56.16
C LEU A 533 -63.42 -4.54 56.12
N LYS A 534 -63.12 -3.77 57.17
CA LYS A 534 -61.87 -3.01 57.28
C LYS A 534 -60.66 -3.92 57.37
N GLN A 535 -60.73 -5.00 58.16
CA GLN A 535 -59.66 -6.00 58.24
C GLN A 535 -59.46 -6.72 56.91
N GLU A 536 -60.54 -7.09 56.22
CA GLU A 536 -60.49 -7.72 54.90
C GLU A 536 -59.94 -6.79 53.83
N ASN A 537 -60.36 -5.51 53.80
CA ASN A 537 -59.80 -4.50 52.90
C ASN A 537 -58.30 -4.27 53.14
N HIS A 538 -57.88 -4.23 54.40
CA HIS A 538 -56.46 -4.10 54.72
C HIS A 538 -55.68 -5.30 54.19
N LYS A 539 -56.15 -6.53 54.43
CA LYS A 539 -55.53 -7.74 53.91
C LYS A 539 -55.47 -7.78 52.37
N LEU A 540 -56.53 -7.34 51.70
CA LEU A 540 -56.57 -7.25 50.23
C LEU A 540 -55.60 -6.20 49.69
N ARG A 541 -55.44 -5.06 50.39
CA ARG A 541 -54.44 -4.05 50.02
C ARG A 541 -53.03 -4.60 50.18
N ASP A 542 -52.73 -5.26 51.29
CA ASP A 542 -51.41 -5.85 51.51
C ASP A 542 -51.08 -6.92 50.44
N GLN A 543 -52.08 -7.72 50.04
CA GLN A 543 -51.93 -8.67 48.92
C GLN A 543 -51.76 -7.99 47.56
N ASN A 544 -52.47 -6.88 47.31
CA ASN A 544 -52.35 -6.12 46.08
C ASN A 544 -50.97 -5.46 45.99
N ASP A 545 -50.48 -4.89 47.09
CA ASP A 545 -49.16 -4.29 47.19
C ASP A 545 -48.04 -5.34 47.01
N ASP A 546 -48.21 -6.55 47.56
CA ASP A 546 -47.29 -7.67 47.33
C ASP A 546 -47.29 -8.12 45.86
N LEU A 547 -48.47 -8.28 45.25
CA LEU A 547 -48.58 -8.61 43.82
C LEU A 547 -48.00 -7.52 42.92
N ASN A 548 -48.23 -6.24 43.22
CA ASN A 548 -47.61 -5.14 42.50
C ASN A 548 -46.08 -5.15 42.66
N GLY A 549 -45.57 -5.47 43.85
CA GLY A 549 -44.15 -5.69 44.10
C GLY A 549 -43.57 -6.85 43.29
N GLN A 550 -44.32 -7.96 43.17
CA GLN A 550 -43.94 -9.10 42.33
C GLN A 550 -43.94 -8.74 40.84
N ILE A 551 -44.95 -8.02 40.34
CA ILE A 551 -45.01 -7.54 38.95
C ILE A 551 -43.80 -6.64 38.66
N LEU A 552 -43.51 -5.67 39.53
CA LEU A 552 -42.35 -4.81 39.36
C LEU A 552 -41.04 -5.61 39.39
N SER A 553 -40.93 -6.61 40.26
CA SER A 553 -39.75 -7.48 40.33
C SER A 553 -39.58 -8.32 39.07
N LEU A 554 -40.66 -8.87 38.52
CA LEU A 554 -40.65 -9.61 37.26
C LEU A 554 -40.31 -8.69 36.09
N SER A 555 -40.96 -7.53 35.98
CA SER A 555 -40.65 -6.55 34.93
C SER A 555 -39.21 -6.06 35.01
N LEU A 556 -38.64 -5.86 36.21
CA LEU A 556 -37.24 -5.51 36.37
C LEU A 556 -36.31 -6.68 36.07
N TYR A 557 -36.69 -7.92 36.37
CA TYR A 557 -35.91 -9.11 36.02
C TYR A 557 -35.88 -9.32 34.51
N GLU A 558 -37.02 -9.19 33.83
CA GLU A 558 -37.13 -9.25 32.37
C GLU A 558 -36.35 -8.10 31.72
N ALA A 559 -36.48 -6.86 32.22
CA ALA A 559 -35.70 -5.73 31.77
C ALA A 559 -34.20 -5.95 32.01
N LYS A 560 -33.79 -6.44 33.18
CA LYS A 560 -32.39 -6.77 33.47
C LYS A 560 -31.88 -7.87 32.56
N ASN A 561 -32.67 -8.90 32.25
CA ASN A 561 -32.26 -9.93 31.28
C ASN A 561 -32.13 -9.35 29.88
N LEU A 562 -33.01 -8.42 29.47
CA LEU A 562 -32.89 -7.68 28.21
C LEU A 562 -31.63 -6.79 28.18
N PHE A 563 -31.27 -6.13 29.28
CA PHE A 563 -30.07 -5.27 29.35
C PHE A 563 -28.77 -6.04 29.57
N ALA A 564 -28.79 -7.14 30.33
CA ALA A 564 -27.65 -8.00 30.60
C ALA A 564 -27.28 -8.87 29.40
N CYS A 565 -28.17 -9.00 28.42
CA CYS A 565 -27.82 -9.43 27.06
C CYS A 565 -27.00 -8.32 26.36
N HIS A 566 -25.78 -8.07 26.86
CA HIS A 566 -24.80 -7.17 26.25
C HIS A 566 -24.01 -7.84 25.10
N THR A 567 -24.65 -8.80 24.45
CA THR A 567 -24.27 -9.37 23.16
C THR A 567 -25.54 -9.39 22.31
N LYS A 568 -25.50 -8.86 21.09
CA LYS A 568 -26.61 -8.68 20.12
C LYS A 568 -27.38 -9.95 19.71
N ALA A 569 -27.62 -10.91 20.61
CA ALA A 569 -27.72 -12.32 20.23
C ALA A 569 -28.93 -13.08 20.80
N GLN A 570 -30.08 -12.44 21.11
CA GLN A 570 -31.35 -13.16 21.37
C GLN A 570 -32.63 -12.39 20.97
N SER A 571 -32.59 -11.63 19.86
CA SER A 571 -33.78 -11.04 19.24
C SER A 571 -33.92 -11.64 17.84
N LEU A 572 -35.14 -11.88 17.35
CA LEU A 572 -35.52 -12.59 16.11
C LEU A 572 -34.51 -12.52 14.93
N ALA A 573 -33.82 -11.39 14.75
CA ALA A 573 -32.72 -11.23 13.78
C ALA A 573 -31.52 -12.20 13.99
N ALA A 574 -31.13 -12.50 15.23
CA ALA A 574 -30.08 -13.47 15.54
C ALA A 574 -30.52 -14.93 15.34
N GLU A 575 -31.83 -15.20 15.41
CA GLU A 575 -32.40 -16.51 15.06
C GLU A 575 -32.41 -16.70 13.53
N ILE A 576 -32.57 -15.61 12.77
CA ILE A 576 -32.43 -15.59 11.30
C ILE A 576 -30.96 -15.68 10.86
N ASP A 577 -30.01 -15.06 11.58
CA ASP A 577 -28.58 -15.15 11.29
C ASP A 577 -27.94 -16.48 11.74
N ASN A 578 -28.59 -17.24 12.64
CA ASN A 578 -28.14 -18.58 13.08
C ASN A 578 -28.64 -19.72 12.18
N ALA A 579 -29.61 -19.48 11.29
CA ALA A 579 -29.73 -20.32 10.11
C ALA A 579 -28.48 -20.07 9.28
N SER A 580 -27.59 -21.05 9.21
CA SER A 580 -26.33 -20.87 8.50
C SER A 580 -26.65 -20.39 7.08
N ARG A 581 -25.86 -19.42 6.55
CA ARG A 581 -26.03 -18.95 5.17
C ARG A 581 -26.15 -20.13 4.19
N ASP A 582 -25.47 -21.22 4.50
CA ASP A 582 -25.52 -22.47 3.78
C ASP A 582 -26.89 -23.15 3.85
N GLU A 583 -27.53 -23.26 5.02
CA GLU A 583 -28.92 -23.74 5.16
C GLU A 583 -29.94 -22.87 4.41
N LEU A 584 -29.80 -21.53 4.45
CA LEU A 584 -30.67 -20.63 3.67
C LEU A 584 -30.47 -20.78 2.17
N VAL A 585 -29.23 -20.93 1.72
CA VAL A 585 -28.90 -21.18 0.31
C VAL A 585 -29.40 -22.55 -0.13
N ASP A 586 -29.30 -23.57 0.71
CA ASP A 586 -29.78 -24.92 0.41
C ASP A 586 -31.31 -24.97 0.37
N ALA A 587 -32.00 -24.31 1.30
CA ALA A 587 -33.45 -24.15 1.25
C ALA A 587 -33.91 -23.35 0.01
N LEU A 588 -33.16 -22.32 -0.40
CA LEU A 588 -33.45 -21.56 -1.61
C LEU A 588 -33.29 -22.44 -2.87
N LYS A 589 -32.22 -23.23 -2.96
CA LYS A 589 -32.01 -24.18 -4.07
C LYS A 589 -33.11 -25.24 -4.13
N GLU A 590 -33.52 -25.79 -3.00
CA GLU A 590 -34.63 -26.75 -2.94
C GLU A 590 -35.92 -26.11 -3.45
N GLN A 591 -36.19 -24.86 -3.04
CA GLN A 591 -37.35 -24.10 -3.51
C GLN A 591 -37.28 -23.77 -5.01
N GLU A 592 -36.10 -23.44 -5.54
CA GLU A 592 -35.89 -23.24 -6.99
C GLU A 592 -36.11 -24.54 -7.78
N GLU A 593 -35.65 -25.68 -7.26
CA GLU A 593 -35.87 -26.98 -7.90
C GLU A 593 -37.36 -27.37 -7.90
N ILE A 594 -38.07 -27.17 -6.78
CA ILE A 594 -39.51 -27.38 -6.70
C ILE A 594 -40.24 -26.46 -7.69
N ASN A 595 -39.89 -25.18 -7.74
CA ASN A 595 -40.47 -24.23 -8.69
C ASN A 595 -40.18 -24.62 -10.14
N PHE A 596 -39.00 -25.14 -10.45
CA PHE A 596 -38.66 -25.63 -11.78
C PHE A 596 -39.52 -26.84 -12.16
N ARG A 597 -39.70 -27.81 -11.25
CA ARG A 597 -40.60 -28.95 -11.45
C ARG A 597 -42.06 -28.50 -11.63
N LEU A 598 -42.52 -27.52 -10.84
CA LEU A 598 -43.86 -26.95 -10.98
C LEU A 598 -44.05 -26.23 -12.32
N ARG A 599 -43.05 -25.47 -12.78
CA ARG A 599 -43.06 -24.84 -14.12
C ARG A 599 -43.11 -25.87 -15.22
N GLN A 600 -42.28 -26.92 -15.18
CA GLN A 600 -42.34 -28.02 -16.15
C GLN A 600 -43.70 -28.74 -16.15
N TYR A 601 -44.32 -28.90 -14.98
CA TYR A 601 -45.66 -29.47 -14.86
C TYR A 601 -46.71 -28.56 -15.49
N MET A 602 -46.66 -27.25 -15.21
CA MET A 602 -47.53 -26.25 -15.85
C MET A 602 -47.31 -26.23 -17.37
N ASP A 603 -46.07 -26.24 -17.86
CA ASP A 603 -45.76 -26.24 -19.29
C ASP A 603 -46.35 -27.47 -20.00
N LYS A 604 -46.29 -28.65 -19.38
CA LYS A 604 -46.96 -29.86 -19.91
C LYS A 604 -48.47 -29.69 -20.02
N ILE A 605 -49.10 -29.06 -19.03
CA ILE A 605 -50.54 -28.76 -19.05
C ILE A 605 -50.86 -27.72 -20.14
N ILE A 606 -50.09 -26.64 -20.22
CA ILE A 606 -50.30 -25.57 -21.21
C ILE A 606 -50.10 -26.10 -22.63
N LEU A 607 -49.08 -26.94 -22.89
CA LEU A 607 -48.90 -27.61 -24.18
C LEU A 607 -50.08 -28.52 -24.53
N ALA A 608 -50.58 -29.31 -23.57
CA ALA A 608 -51.76 -30.14 -23.79
C ALA A 608 -53.01 -29.29 -24.10
N ILE A 609 -53.17 -28.13 -23.45
CA ILE A 609 -54.26 -27.19 -23.71
C ILE A 609 -54.12 -26.56 -25.12
N LEU A 610 -52.91 -26.14 -25.50
CA LEU A 610 -52.63 -25.57 -26.82
C LEU A 610 -52.93 -26.56 -27.95
N ASP A 611 -52.68 -27.86 -27.74
CA ASP A 611 -52.97 -28.92 -28.72
C ASP A 611 -54.48 -29.26 -28.84
N HIS A 612 -55.26 -29.14 -27.77
CA HIS A 612 -56.65 -29.61 -27.74
C HIS A 612 -57.69 -28.47 -27.85
N ASN A 613 -57.48 -27.36 -27.14
CA ASN A 613 -58.43 -26.23 -27.12
C ASN A 613 -57.76 -24.93 -26.64
N PRO A 614 -57.03 -24.21 -27.52
CA PRO A 614 -56.30 -23.01 -27.13
C PRO A 614 -57.20 -21.85 -26.68
N SER A 615 -58.50 -21.86 -27.03
CA SER A 615 -59.44 -20.78 -26.70
C SER A 615 -59.67 -20.58 -25.19
N ILE A 616 -59.34 -21.57 -24.35
CA ILE A 616 -59.48 -21.47 -22.89
C ILE A 616 -58.41 -20.58 -22.23
N LEU A 617 -57.28 -20.33 -22.91
CA LEU A 617 -56.19 -19.48 -22.39
C LEU A 617 -56.44 -17.98 -22.67
N GLU A 618 -57.51 -17.64 -23.39
CA GLU A 618 -57.87 -16.25 -23.68
C GLU A 618 -58.46 -15.56 -22.44
N ILE A 619 -57.76 -14.55 -21.91
CA ILE A 619 -58.26 -13.70 -20.82
C ILE A 619 -59.30 -12.75 -21.41
N LYS A 620 -60.59 -13.03 -21.16
CA LYS A 620 -61.68 -12.11 -21.50
C LYS A 620 -61.72 -11.00 -20.45
N HIS A 621 -61.44 -9.77 -20.87
CA HIS A 621 -61.56 -8.57 -20.04
C HIS A 621 -63.01 -8.13 -19.85
#